data_AF-A0A3N9WKH9-F1
#
_entry.id   AF-A0A3N9WKH9-F1
#
_cell.length_a   1.000
_cell.length_b   1.000
_cell.length_c   1.000
_cell.angle_alpha   90.00
_cell.angle_beta   90.00
_cell.angle_gamma   90.00
#
_symmetry.space_group_name_H-M   'P 1'
#
loop_
_entity.id
_entity.type
_entity.pdbx_description
1 polymer ?
#
loop_
_entity_poly.entity_id
_entity_poly.type
_entity_poly.pdbx_seq_one_letter_code
_entity_poly.pdbx_strand_id
1 'polypeptide(L)'
;MVAARFAPGDTVVRREVLRGEVWFGCPTICVEDSLDLLALYLPPGAEFGFPNTGVFPCGRHPWEAAGHRSWSGHGKLMLQRPGEAHSIDVFWTGPGRDFAGWYFNLQDPVRRTPIGVDTLDHELDLWWAADADRYVWKDVEMFAQRLVEGRYPGMADAIQAEGDRIAALLDAGERWWDPSWATWQPDPTWTAPPLPAGWDQVPPAR
;
A
#
# COMPACT_ATOMS: atom_id res chain seq x y z
N MET A 1 22.19 11.63 -1.81
CA MET A 1 21.59 11.90 -0.48
C MET A 1 20.41 10.96 -0.32
N VAL A 2 20.59 9.88 0.44
CA VAL A 2 19.48 9.02 0.87
C VAL A 2 18.53 9.92 1.67
N ALA A 3 17.23 9.92 1.36
CA ALA A 3 16.27 10.67 2.16
C ALA A 3 16.36 10.21 3.61
N ALA A 4 16.27 11.13 4.57
CA ALA A 4 16.30 10.80 5.99
C ALA A 4 15.22 9.76 6.32
N ARG A 5 15.48 8.92 7.31
CA ARG A 5 14.48 7.99 7.83
C ARG A 5 13.40 8.73 8.59
N PHE A 6 12.19 8.19 8.57
CA PHE A 6 11.07 8.65 9.37
C PHE A 6 11.22 8.12 10.79
N ALA A 7 10.91 8.94 11.79
CA ALA A 7 10.84 8.50 13.17
C ALA A 7 9.46 7.84 13.44
N PRO A 8 9.36 6.89 14.39
CA PRO A 8 8.07 6.39 14.82
C PRO A 8 7.14 7.54 15.27
N GLY A 9 5.90 7.54 14.76
CA GLY A 9 4.92 8.61 14.97
C GLY A 9 4.94 9.73 13.91
N ASP A 10 5.95 9.80 13.04
CA ASP A 10 5.98 10.77 11.95
C ASP A 10 4.84 10.51 10.95
N THR A 11 4.23 11.58 10.45
CA THR A 11 3.35 11.50 9.29
C THR A 11 4.15 11.20 8.03
N VAL A 12 3.80 10.13 7.34
CA VAL A 12 4.36 9.72 6.06
C VAL A 12 3.22 9.69 5.05
N VAL A 13 3.26 10.58 4.05
CA VAL A 13 2.26 10.57 2.97
C VAL A 13 2.58 9.42 2.01
N ARG A 14 1.71 8.41 1.94
CA ARG A 14 1.78 7.37 0.90
C ARG A 14 1.01 7.86 -0.31
N ARG A 15 1.66 7.90 -1.46
CA ARG A 15 1.04 8.31 -2.73
C ARG A 15 1.15 7.22 -3.77
N GLU A 16 0.14 7.16 -4.62
CA GLU A 16 0.21 6.41 -5.86
C GLU A 16 0.50 7.37 -7.00
N VAL A 17 1.52 7.05 -7.80
CA VAL A 17 2.00 7.87 -8.91
C VAL A 17 1.76 7.12 -10.21
N LEU A 18 0.73 7.53 -10.95
CA LEU A 18 0.39 6.96 -12.24
C LEU A 18 1.04 7.78 -13.35
N ARG A 19 1.96 7.15 -14.10
CA ARG A 19 2.65 7.76 -15.26
C ARG A 19 3.30 9.12 -14.95
N GLY A 20 3.88 9.24 -13.76
CA GLY A 20 4.58 10.45 -13.31
C GLY A 20 3.68 11.55 -12.76
N GLU A 21 2.37 11.30 -12.61
CA GLU A 21 1.43 12.20 -11.94
C GLU A 21 0.93 11.54 -10.64
N VAL A 22 0.77 12.31 -9.55
CA VAL A 22 0.08 11.80 -8.35
C VAL A 22 -1.34 11.43 -8.77
N TRP A 23 -1.83 10.26 -8.37
CA TRP A 23 -3.16 9.74 -8.71
C TRP A 23 -4.03 9.56 -7.45
N PHE A 24 -3.39 9.22 -6.33
CA PHE A 24 -4.00 9.06 -5.03
C PHE A 24 -2.98 9.36 -3.93
N GLY A 25 -3.46 9.82 -2.78
CA GLY A 25 -2.64 9.99 -1.58
C GLY A 25 -3.42 9.71 -0.31
N CYS A 26 -2.74 9.17 0.70
CA CYS A 26 -3.28 9.06 2.04
C CYS A 26 -2.20 9.35 3.10
N PRO A 27 -2.59 9.90 4.26
CA PRO A 27 -1.68 10.11 5.37
C PRO A 27 -1.54 8.81 6.15
N THR A 28 -0.30 8.38 6.34
CA THR A 28 0.05 7.23 7.19
C THR A 28 0.96 7.68 8.32
N ILE A 29 1.15 6.83 9.31
CA ILE A 29 2.04 7.05 10.45
C ILE A 29 3.17 6.05 10.38
N CYS A 30 4.41 6.53 10.51
CA CYS A 30 5.57 5.64 10.59
C CYS A 30 5.51 4.83 11.88
N VAL A 31 5.55 3.50 11.75
CA VAL A 31 5.68 2.58 12.88
C VAL A 31 7.13 2.18 13.06
N GLU A 32 7.78 1.79 11.96
CA GLU A 32 9.19 1.43 11.90
C GLU A 32 9.80 1.90 10.58
N ASP A 33 11.02 2.42 10.64
CA ASP A 33 11.86 2.71 9.48
C ASP A 33 13.29 2.23 9.72
N SER A 34 13.54 0.96 9.38
CA SER A 34 14.83 0.29 9.51
C SER A 34 15.55 0.14 8.15
N LEU A 35 16.69 -0.56 8.10
CA LEU A 35 17.34 -0.86 6.80
C LEU A 35 16.49 -1.83 5.97
N ASP A 36 15.76 -2.71 6.66
CA ASP A 36 15.11 -3.88 6.07
C ASP A 36 13.59 -3.78 6.09
N LEU A 37 13.01 -2.80 6.80
CA LEU A 37 11.57 -2.65 6.94
C LEU A 37 11.14 -1.18 6.99
N LEU A 38 10.15 -0.84 6.19
CA LEU A 38 9.30 0.32 6.36
C LEU A 38 7.89 -0.15 6.73
N ALA A 39 7.49 0.05 7.98
CA ALA A 39 6.15 -0.24 8.48
C ALA A 39 5.35 1.05 8.61
N LEU A 40 4.25 1.15 7.85
CA LEU A 40 3.36 2.31 7.85
C LEU A 40 1.97 1.91 8.34
N TYR A 41 1.37 2.73 9.19
CA TYR A 41 0.00 2.53 9.67
C TYR A 41 -0.95 3.55 9.03
N LEU A 42 -2.03 3.08 8.42
CA LEU A 42 -3.16 3.88 7.96
C LEU A 42 -4.27 3.83 9.02
N PRO A 43 -4.52 4.93 9.76
CA PRO A 43 -5.54 4.94 10.81
C PRO A 43 -6.97 4.89 10.24
N PRO A 44 -7.95 4.35 11.01
CA PRO A 44 -9.38 4.56 10.74
C PRO A 44 -9.71 6.03 10.51
N GLY A 45 -10.50 6.32 9.48
CA GLY A 45 -10.94 7.67 9.16
C GLY A 45 -9.90 8.55 8.46
N ALA A 46 -8.68 8.07 8.19
CA ALA A 46 -7.68 8.81 7.43
C ALA A 46 -8.22 9.23 6.06
N GLU A 47 -8.19 10.52 5.78
CA GLU A 47 -8.77 11.09 4.57
C GLU A 47 -7.97 10.73 3.33
N PHE A 48 -8.69 10.46 2.26
CA PHE A 48 -8.13 10.18 0.94
C PHE A 48 -8.02 11.46 0.13
N GLY A 49 -6.85 11.63 -0.48
CA GLY A 49 -6.55 12.66 -1.44
C GLY A 49 -6.71 12.12 -2.86
N PHE A 50 -7.49 12.84 -3.66
CA PHE A 50 -7.57 12.65 -5.11
C PHE A 50 -7.26 13.98 -5.80
N PRO A 51 -6.27 14.07 -6.69
CA PRO A 51 -5.89 15.35 -7.31
C PRO A 51 -7.01 15.87 -8.20
N ASN A 52 -7.32 17.16 -8.18
CA ASN A 52 -8.44 17.71 -8.98
C ASN A 52 -8.18 17.68 -10.49
N THR A 53 -6.92 17.60 -10.90
CA THR A 53 -6.45 17.61 -12.28
C THR A 53 -5.42 16.52 -12.51
N GLY A 54 -5.32 16.02 -13.73
CA GLY A 54 -4.35 15.01 -14.16
C GLY A 54 -4.83 14.39 -15.47
N VAL A 55 -3.92 13.86 -16.28
CA VAL A 55 -4.29 13.23 -17.56
C VAL A 55 -4.85 11.84 -17.35
N PHE A 56 -4.33 11.10 -16.36
CA PHE A 56 -4.73 9.75 -15.94
C PHE A 56 -5.33 8.89 -17.06
N PRO A 57 -4.50 8.29 -17.94
CA PRO A 57 -4.98 7.60 -19.14
C PRO A 57 -5.95 6.43 -18.89
N CYS A 58 -5.91 5.82 -17.71
CA CYS A 58 -6.85 4.77 -17.30
C CYS A 58 -8.00 5.29 -16.40
N GLY A 59 -8.23 6.61 -16.38
CA GLY A 59 -9.29 7.26 -15.62
C GLY A 59 -8.91 7.65 -14.19
N ARG A 60 -9.92 8.16 -13.46
CA ARG A 60 -9.82 8.53 -12.04
C ARG A 60 -9.56 7.31 -11.18
N HIS A 61 -9.00 7.52 -9.98
CA HIS A 61 -8.71 6.43 -9.06
C HIS A 61 -10.00 5.63 -8.73
N PRO A 62 -9.97 4.29 -8.73
CA PRO A 62 -11.17 3.47 -8.49
C PRO A 62 -11.90 3.82 -7.20
N TRP A 63 -11.16 4.15 -6.14
CA TRP A 63 -11.77 4.58 -4.87
C TRP A 63 -12.50 5.92 -4.98
N GLU A 64 -12.03 6.84 -5.81
CA GLU A 64 -12.75 8.09 -6.07
C GLU A 64 -14.04 7.83 -6.84
N ALA A 65 -13.95 7.01 -7.90
CA ALA A 65 -15.09 6.63 -8.71
C ALA A 65 -16.17 5.89 -7.88
N ALA A 66 -15.74 5.10 -6.89
CA ALA A 66 -16.61 4.43 -5.93
C ALA A 66 -17.10 5.34 -4.79
N GLY A 67 -16.66 6.60 -4.75
CA GLY A 67 -17.11 7.59 -3.76
C GLY A 67 -16.46 7.48 -2.38
N HIS A 68 -15.38 6.70 -2.23
CA HIS A 68 -14.64 6.64 -0.98
C HIS A 68 -13.92 7.95 -0.69
N ARG A 69 -13.95 8.38 0.57
CA ARG A 69 -13.37 9.65 1.03
C ARG A 69 -12.34 9.48 2.15
N SER A 70 -12.37 8.35 2.83
CA SER A 70 -11.46 8.03 3.92
C SER A 70 -11.41 6.52 4.14
N TRP A 71 -10.42 6.07 4.91
CA TRP A 71 -10.27 4.68 5.31
C TRP A 71 -11.41 4.25 6.25
N SER A 72 -12.22 3.28 5.82
CA SER A 72 -13.35 2.75 6.60
C SER A 72 -13.02 1.51 7.43
N GLY A 73 -11.84 0.92 7.26
CA GLY A 73 -11.43 -0.29 7.97
C GLY A 73 -10.94 -0.03 9.40
N HIS A 74 -10.60 -1.11 10.12
CA HIS A 74 -10.10 -1.09 11.50
C HIS A 74 -8.61 -0.70 11.62
N GLY A 75 -8.16 0.18 10.72
CA GLY A 75 -6.77 0.48 10.44
C GLY A 75 -6.10 -0.59 9.58
N LYS A 76 -5.00 -0.21 8.92
CA LYS A 76 -4.21 -1.09 8.06
C LYS A 76 -2.73 -0.85 8.34
N LEU A 77 -1.98 -1.92 8.62
CA LEU A 77 -0.52 -1.85 8.72
C LEU A 77 0.08 -2.36 7.42
N MET A 78 1.03 -1.63 6.83
CA MET A 78 1.70 -1.96 5.57
C MET A 78 3.17 -2.21 5.84
N LEU A 79 3.62 -3.44 5.68
CA LEU A 79 5.01 -3.87 5.88
C LEU A 79 5.71 -3.91 4.51
N GLN A 80 6.75 -3.10 4.35
CA GLN A 80 7.42 -2.94 3.05
C GLN A 80 8.91 -3.21 3.20
N ARG A 81 9.43 -4.19 2.47
CA ARG A 81 10.87 -4.37 2.29
C ARG A 81 11.39 -3.41 1.22
N PRO A 82 12.41 -2.59 1.50
CA PRO A 82 12.96 -1.70 0.48
C PRO A 82 13.39 -2.45 -0.78
N GLY A 83 12.84 -2.04 -1.92
CA GLY A 83 13.15 -2.63 -3.23
C GLY A 83 12.26 -3.79 -3.67
N GLU A 84 11.41 -4.33 -2.79
CA GLU A 84 10.42 -5.35 -3.18
C GLU A 84 9.17 -4.71 -3.80
N ALA A 85 8.55 -5.39 -4.77
CA ALA A 85 7.40 -4.91 -5.54
C ALA A 85 6.07 -5.37 -4.92
N HIS A 86 6.02 -5.45 -3.59
CA HIS A 86 4.81 -5.67 -2.84
C HIS A 86 4.93 -5.11 -1.42
N SER A 87 3.79 -4.88 -0.78
CA SER A 87 3.70 -4.80 0.68
C SER A 87 2.95 -6.00 1.24
N ILE A 88 3.20 -6.28 2.52
CA ILE A 88 2.38 -7.19 3.30
C ILE A 88 1.54 -6.35 4.24
N ASP A 89 0.25 -6.32 3.95
CA ASP A 89 -0.73 -5.55 4.65
C ASP A 89 -1.42 -6.43 5.70
N VAL A 90 -1.54 -5.91 6.92
CA VAL A 90 -2.16 -6.59 8.04
C VAL A 90 -3.54 -5.98 8.27
N PHE A 91 -4.55 -6.84 8.22
CA PHE A 91 -5.94 -6.45 8.39
C PHE A 91 -6.52 -7.01 9.68
N TRP A 92 -7.41 -6.23 10.27
CA TRP A 92 -8.19 -6.61 11.44
C TRP A 92 -9.67 -6.35 11.21
N THR A 93 -10.51 -7.05 11.96
CA THR A 93 -11.97 -6.94 11.89
C THR A 93 -12.58 -6.74 13.27
N GLY A 94 -13.77 -6.15 13.29
CA GLY A 94 -14.57 -6.00 14.50
C GLY A 94 -14.02 -4.98 15.51
N PRO A 95 -14.79 -4.71 16.57
CA PRO A 95 -14.42 -3.74 17.60
C PRO A 95 -13.19 -4.20 18.42
N GLY A 96 -12.93 -5.50 18.49
CA GLY A 96 -11.76 -6.07 19.17
C GLY A 96 -10.46 -5.98 18.38
N ARG A 97 -10.50 -5.55 17.11
CA ARG A 97 -9.39 -5.69 16.14
C ARG A 97 -8.87 -7.12 16.12
N ASP A 98 -9.76 -8.07 15.88
CA ASP A 98 -9.38 -9.47 15.69
C ASP A 98 -8.61 -9.61 14.37
N PHE A 99 -7.52 -10.37 14.37
CA PHE A 99 -6.69 -10.56 13.18
C PHE A 99 -7.51 -11.20 12.06
N ALA A 100 -7.58 -10.51 10.91
CA ALA A 100 -8.37 -10.96 9.77
C ALA A 100 -7.53 -11.72 8.74
N GLY A 101 -6.26 -11.34 8.56
CA GLY A 101 -5.37 -11.98 7.61
C GLY A 101 -4.25 -11.09 7.10
N TRP A 102 -3.40 -11.71 6.28
CA TRP A 102 -2.32 -11.06 5.54
C TRP A 102 -2.79 -10.80 4.11
N TYR A 103 -2.59 -9.58 3.64
CA TYR A 103 -2.89 -9.17 2.27
C TYR A 103 -1.58 -8.81 1.57
N PHE A 104 -1.30 -9.41 0.44
CA PHE A 104 -0.08 -9.18 -0.33
C PHE A 104 -0.44 -8.22 -1.46
N ASN A 105 -0.17 -6.93 -1.25
CA ASN A 105 -0.48 -5.87 -2.20
C ASN A 105 0.66 -5.74 -3.19
N LEU A 106 0.51 -6.20 -4.43
CA LEU A 106 1.56 -5.97 -5.43
C LEU A 106 1.55 -4.49 -5.82
N GLN A 107 2.72 -3.89 -5.86
CA GLN A 107 2.86 -2.46 -6.10
C GLN A 107 4.28 -2.12 -6.54
N ASP A 108 4.49 -0.93 -7.10
CA ASP A 108 5.85 -0.46 -7.36
C ASP A 108 6.67 -0.42 -6.06
N PRO A 109 7.97 -0.79 -6.09
CA PRO A 109 8.84 -0.61 -4.95
C PRO A 109 8.81 0.84 -4.45
N VAL A 110 8.68 1.01 -3.14
CA VAL A 110 8.50 2.34 -2.55
C VAL A 110 9.67 3.27 -2.85
N ARG A 111 9.36 4.46 -3.37
CA ARG A 111 10.31 5.54 -3.58
C ARG A 111 10.11 6.62 -2.53
N ARG A 112 11.13 6.89 -1.73
CA ARG A 112 11.09 7.96 -0.71
C ARG A 112 10.97 9.34 -1.34
N THR A 113 10.22 10.21 -0.68
CA THR A 113 10.02 11.62 -1.02
C THR A 113 10.21 12.49 0.23
N PRO A 114 10.30 13.82 0.09
CA PRO A 114 10.40 14.72 1.25
C PRO A 114 9.20 14.65 2.21
N ILE A 115 8.05 14.16 1.77
CA ILE A 115 6.81 14.10 2.57
C ILE A 115 6.34 12.66 2.86
N GLY A 116 7.03 11.65 2.34
CA GLY A 116 6.67 10.26 2.56
C GLY A 116 7.19 9.32 1.48
N VAL A 117 6.30 8.56 0.85
CA VAL A 117 6.65 7.56 -0.16
C VAL A 117 5.70 7.58 -1.36
N ASP A 118 6.25 7.31 -2.53
CA ASP A 118 5.51 7.06 -3.76
C ASP A 118 5.58 5.57 -4.11
N THR A 119 4.48 5.04 -4.63
CA THR A 119 4.35 3.70 -5.20
C THR A 119 3.28 3.76 -6.30
N LEU A 120 2.80 2.62 -6.77
CA LEU A 120 1.63 2.47 -7.63
C LEU A 120 1.10 1.06 -7.42
N ASP A 121 -0.18 0.94 -7.10
CA ASP A 121 -0.85 -0.36 -6.99
C ASP A 121 -0.82 -1.12 -8.32
N HIS A 122 -0.63 -2.44 -8.28
CA HIS A 122 -0.58 -3.30 -9.47
C HIS A 122 -1.86 -4.12 -9.70
N GLU A 123 -2.92 -3.86 -8.93
CA GLU A 123 -4.25 -4.51 -8.93
C GLU A 123 -4.26 -6.01 -8.60
N LEU A 124 -3.22 -6.77 -8.96
CA LEU A 124 -3.13 -8.19 -8.66
C LEU A 124 -2.68 -8.39 -7.22
N ASP A 125 -3.42 -9.20 -6.45
CA ASP A 125 -3.15 -9.37 -5.02
C ASP A 125 -3.27 -10.83 -4.58
N LEU A 126 -2.79 -11.11 -3.36
CA LEU A 126 -3.06 -12.37 -2.67
C LEU A 126 -3.65 -12.07 -1.28
N TRP A 127 -4.56 -12.92 -0.83
CA TRP A 127 -5.17 -12.83 0.49
C TRP A 127 -5.01 -14.14 1.24
N TRP A 128 -4.43 -14.07 2.43
CA TRP A 128 -4.34 -15.20 3.35
C TRP A 128 -5.11 -14.89 4.63
N ALA A 129 -6.35 -15.39 4.69
CA ALA A 129 -7.22 -15.22 5.85
C ALA A 129 -6.64 -15.92 7.09
N ALA A 130 -6.90 -15.35 8.27
CA ALA A 130 -6.42 -15.87 9.55
C ALA A 130 -6.91 -17.30 9.87
N ASP A 131 -8.06 -17.68 9.33
CA ASP A 131 -8.72 -18.98 9.50
C ASP A 131 -8.52 -19.93 8.30
N ALA A 132 -7.70 -19.55 7.31
CA ALA A 132 -7.46 -20.35 6.12
C ALA A 132 -6.08 -21.03 6.15
N ASP A 133 -6.04 -22.28 5.68
CA ASP A 133 -4.79 -23.03 5.53
C ASP A 133 -3.96 -22.59 4.32
N ARG A 134 -4.55 -21.83 3.39
CA ARG A 134 -3.88 -21.33 2.18
C ARG A 134 -4.39 -19.95 1.78
N TYR A 135 -3.53 -19.21 1.10
CA TYR A 135 -3.89 -17.98 0.43
C TYR A 135 -4.77 -18.23 -0.80
N VAL A 136 -5.45 -17.18 -1.25
CA VAL A 136 -6.16 -17.09 -2.52
C VAL A 136 -5.64 -15.92 -3.32
N TRP A 137 -5.65 -16.04 -4.64
CA TRP A 137 -5.44 -14.90 -5.53
C TRP A 137 -6.66 -13.98 -5.50
N LYS A 138 -6.43 -12.68 -5.56
CA LYS A 138 -7.46 -11.65 -5.61
C LYS A 138 -7.30 -10.78 -6.84
N ASP A 139 -8.45 -10.35 -7.36
CA ASP A 139 -8.56 -9.33 -8.39
C ASP A 139 -7.84 -9.67 -9.72
N VAL A 140 -7.68 -10.97 -10.00
CA VAL A 140 -7.06 -11.51 -11.22
C VAL A 140 -7.77 -11.01 -12.49
N GLU A 141 -9.10 -11.05 -12.51
CA GLU A 141 -9.89 -10.56 -13.64
C GLU A 141 -9.77 -9.04 -13.80
N MET A 142 -9.70 -8.32 -12.68
CA MET A 142 -9.54 -6.88 -12.69
C MET A 142 -8.15 -6.50 -13.22
N PHE A 143 -7.10 -7.18 -12.76
CA PHE A 143 -5.74 -7.03 -13.27
C PHE A 143 -5.69 -7.23 -14.79
N ALA A 144 -6.30 -8.31 -15.31
CA ALA A 144 -6.39 -8.55 -16.75
C ALA A 144 -7.09 -7.39 -17.49
N GLN A 145 -8.17 -6.85 -16.91
CA GLN A 145 -8.83 -5.66 -17.44
C GLN A 145 -7.91 -4.43 -17.43
N ARG A 146 -7.13 -4.19 -16.35
CA ARG A 146 -6.22 -3.03 -16.26
C ARG A 146 -5.10 -3.08 -17.28
N LEU A 147 -4.65 -4.28 -17.65
CA LEU A 147 -3.69 -4.47 -18.74
C LEU A 147 -4.29 -4.03 -20.09
N VAL A 148 -5.55 -4.39 -20.37
CA VAL A 148 -6.26 -3.96 -21.60
C VAL A 148 -6.48 -2.44 -21.62
N GLU A 149 -6.79 -1.84 -20.48
CA GLU A 149 -6.91 -0.39 -20.31
C GLU A 149 -5.56 0.35 -20.43
N GLY A 150 -4.45 -0.41 -20.51
CA GLY A 150 -3.11 0.13 -20.63
C GLY A 150 -2.62 0.81 -19.35
N ARG A 151 -3.13 0.42 -18.18
CA ARG A 151 -2.68 0.99 -16.89
C ARG A 151 -1.20 0.71 -16.64
N TYR A 152 -0.71 -0.46 -17.05
CA TYR A 152 0.66 -0.94 -16.79
C TYR A 152 1.42 -1.27 -18.10
N PRO A 153 1.81 -0.29 -18.92
CA PRO A 153 2.49 -0.54 -20.19
C PRO A 153 3.80 -1.31 -20.00
N GLY A 154 3.90 -2.50 -20.59
CA GLY A 154 5.11 -3.33 -20.55
C GLY A 154 5.41 -4.02 -19.20
N MET A 155 4.47 -3.96 -18.25
CA MET A 155 4.69 -4.46 -16.88
C MET A 155 3.95 -5.77 -16.57
N ALA A 156 3.14 -6.29 -17.50
CA ALA A 156 2.31 -7.50 -17.28
C ALA A 156 3.12 -8.68 -16.72
N ASP A 157 4.22 -9.03 -17.39
CA ASP A 157 5.05 -10.17 -17.00
C ASP A 157 5.76 -9.94 -15.66
N ALA A 158 6.17 -8.69 -15.37
CA ALA A 158 6.84 -8.35 -14.12
C ALA A 158 5.89 -8.44 -12.92
N ILE A 159 4.64 -7.96 -13.09
CA ILE A 159 3.61 -8.03 -12.05
C ILE A 159 3.22 -9.49 -11.78
N GLN A 160 2.99 -10.28 -12.84
CA GLN A 160 2.68 -11.70 -12.68
C GLN A 160 3.84 -12.45 -12.01
N ALA A 161 5.08 -12.19 -12.42
CA ALA A 161 6.26 -12.83 -11.85
C ALA A 161 6.44 -12.51 -10.35
N GLU A 162 6.08 -11.30 -9.90
CA GLU A 162 6.13 -10.97 -8.48
C GLU A 162 5.06 -11.72 -7.68
N GLY A 163 3.83 -11.80 -8.21
CA GLY A 163 2.78 -12.62 -7.60
C GLY A 163 3.18 -14.09 -7.50
N ASP A 164 3.74 -14.65 -8.59
CA ASP A 164 4.21 -16.02 -8.64
C ASP A 164 5.36 -16.27 -7.64
N ARG A 165 6.24 -15.29 -7.46
CA ARG A 165 7.32 -15.33 -6.45
C ARG A 165 6.73 -15.37 -5.04
N ILE A 166 5.75 -14.52 -4.73
CA ILE A 166 5.07 -14.51 -3.43
C ILE A 166 4.39 -15.87 -3.20
N ALA A 167 3.61 -16.35 -4.16
CA ALA A 167 2.96 -17.65 -4.13
C ALA A 167 3.96 -18.79 -3.84
N ALA A 168 5.11 -18.81 -4.53
CA ALA A 168 6.14 -19.82 -4.32
C ALA A 168 6.74 -19.78 -2.91
N LEU A 169 6.97 -18.59 -2.35
CA LEU A 169 7.45 -18.45 -0.96
C LEU A 169 6.40 -18.97 0.04
N LEU A 170 5.13 -18.62 -0.16
CA LEU A 170 4.03 -19.07 0.69
C LEU A 170 3.85 -20.60 0.64
N ASP A 171 3.88 -21.19 -0.56
CA ASP A 171 3.80 -22.64 -0.74
C ASP A 171 5.00 -23.38 -0.13
N ALA A 172 6.18 -22.73 -0.06
CA ALA A 172 7.36 -23.25 0.64
C ALA A 172 7.34 -23.04 2.16
N GLY A 173 6.35 -22.32 2.70
CA GLY A 173 6.30 -21.93 4.11
C GLY A 173 7.36 -20.89 4.49
N GLU A 174 7.95 -20.22 3.50
CA GLU A 174 8.93 -19.17 3.70
C GLU A 174 8.22 -17.83 3.91
N ARG A 175 8.62 -17.12 4.95
CA ARG A 175 8.12 -15.78 5.24
C ARG A 175 9.24 -14.92 5.76
N TRP A 176 9.20 -13.67 5.35
CA TRP A 176 10.18 -12.70 5.79
C TRP A 176 9.69 -11.79 6.92
N TRP A 177 8.37 -11.69 7.10
CA TRP A 177 7.76 -10.85 8.12
C TRP A 177 7.56 -11.61 9.42
N ASP A 178 7.60 -10.87 10.53
CA ASP A 178 7.30 -11.41 11.86
C ASP A 178 5.78 -11.57 12.05
N PRO A 179 5.26 -12.76 12.39
CA PRO A 179 3.85 -12.96 12.69
C PRO A 179 3.33 -12.13 13.88
N SER A 180 4.21 -11.63 14.74
CA SER A 180 3.84 -10.76 15.85
C SER A 180 3.14 -9.48 15.39
N TRP A 181 3.33 -9.06 14.14
CA TRP A 181 2.55 -7.96 13.54
C TRP A 181 1.05 -8.21 13.53
N ALA A 182 0.58 -9.47 13.57
CA ALA A 182 -0.84 -9.81 13.65
C ALA A 182 -1.50 -9.32 14.96
N THR A 183 -0.74 -9.20 16.04
CA THR A 183 -1.24 -8.72 17.35
C THR A 183 -0.85 -7.28 17.66
N TRP A 184 -0.19 -6.61 16.71
CA TRP A 184 0.25 -5.23 16.88
C TRP A 184 -0.94 -4.27 17.06
N GLN A 185 -0.73 -3.26 17.91
CA GLN A 185 -1.69 -2.19 18.16
C GLN A 185 -1.04 -0.83 17.95
N PRO A 186 -1.75 0.13 17.34
CA PRO A 186 -1.27 1.50 17.26
C PRO A 186 -1.19 2.11 18.65
N ASP A 187 -0.29 3.08 18.82
CA ASP A 187 -0.34 3.96 19.99
C ASP A 187 -1.74 4.60 20.06
N PRO A 188 -2.45 4.55 21.19
CA PRO A 188 -3.82 5.08 21.30
C PRO A 188 -3.90 6.60 21.11
N THR A 189 -2.77 7.31 21.16
CA THR A 189 -2.70 8.75 20.86
C THR A 189 -2.61 9.06 19.37
N TRP A 190 -2.34 8.05 18.52
CA TRP A 190 -2.28 8.22 17.08
C TRP A 190 -3.67 8.37 16.49
N THR A 191 -3.94 9.56 15.95
CA THR A 191 -5.14 9.86 15.17
C THR A 191 -4.80 9.97 13.70
N ALA A 192 -5.82 9.91 12.84
CA ALA A 192 -5.67 10.17 11.41
C ALA A 192 -5.03 11.57 11.19
N PRO A 193 -3.81 11.66 10.63
CA PRO A 193 -3.23 12.94 10.28
C PRO A 193 -3.98 13.54 9.09
N PRO A 194 -4.04 14.87 8.92
CA PRO A 194 -4.50 15.46 7.68
C PRO A 194 -3.45 15.27 6.58
N LEU A 195 -3.90 15.24 5.32
CA LEU A 195 -2.97 15.41 4.20
C LEU A 195 -2.39 16.83 4.22
N PRO A 196 -1.05 16.99 4.09
CA PRO A 196 -0.44 18.30 4.08
C PRO A 196 -0.79 19.06 2.78
N ALA A 197 -0.75 20.39 2.84
CA ALA A 197 -0.89 21.21 1.64
C ALA A 197 0.19 20.85 0.60
N GLY A 198 -0.21 20.75 -0.67
CA GLY A 198 0.71 20.39 -1.76
C GLY A 198 1.09 18.90 -1.82
N TRP A 199 0.38 18.02 -1.13
CA TRP A 199 0.60 16.55 -1.20
C TRP A 199 0.52 16.00 -2.63
N ASP A 200 -0.28 16.65 -3.49
CA ASP A 200 -0.53 16.27 -4.89
C ASP A 200 0.54 16.74 -5.87
N GLN A 201 1.59 17.41 -5.40
CA GLN A 201 2.70 17.88 -6.22
C GLN A 201 3.77 16.79 -6.40
N VAL A 202 4.09 16.45 -7.65
CA VAL A 202 5.21 15.56 -7.95
C VAL A 202 6.51 16.36 -7.83
N PRO A 203 7.49 15.94 -7.01
CA PRO A 203 8.79 16.59 -6.98
C PRO A 203 9.44 16.54 -8.38
N PRO A 204 10.09 17.60 -8.85
CA PRO A 204 10.80 17.56 -10.13
C PRO A 204 11.79 16.39 -10.15
N ALA A 205 11.87 15.70 -11.28
CA ALA A 205 12.82 14.61 -11.46
C ALA A 205 14.24 15.11 -11.12
N ARG A 206 14.93 14.37 -10.24
CA ARG A 206 16.35 14.61 -9.96
C ARG A 206 17.22 14.09 -11.08
#